data_AF-A0AA44WT05-F1
#
_entry.id   AF-A0AA44WT05-F1
#
_cell.length_a   1.000
_cell.length_b   1.000
_cell.length_c   1.000
_cell.angle_alpha   90.00
_cell.angle_beta   90.00
_cell.angle_gamma   90.00
#
_symmetry.space_group_name_H-M   'P 1'
#
loop_
_entity.id
_entity.type
_entity.pdbx_description
1 polymer ?
#
loop_
_entity_poly.entity_id
_entity_poly.type
_entity_poly.pdbx_seq_one_letter_code
_entity_poly.pdbx_strand_id
1 'polypeptide(L)'
;MAGEYDAILLRSSPSLQRIVGRALCLGSSRFAHLRRYENPGSGEDLADCVAGILTETPNPVSKLDQVTVEEIDALLNGLAANCRFSSHTVRQSHRNTGCENKETLGELYRQVHAREAKWLTRIILKQIQLTALDPSIVYGSYDARLPFVARVQESFEVALTSLRELRASNPLGIGTQNLVHVIKPILGTKVGRQTWLKGRSIKHCIGLHPKRVSCEKKMDGEYCQVHVDLSKGSRSVQIFSKSGKDSTQDRVGIHK
;
A
#
# COMPACT_ATOMS: atom_id res chain seq x y z
N MET A 1 -1.25 -2.06 6.66
CA MET A 1 -1.10 -2.91 5.44
C MET A 1 -1.33 -2.19 4.11
N ALA A 2 -1.32 -0.85 4.01
CA ALA A 2 -1.57 -0.15 2.73
C ALA A 2 -0.30 0.41 2.04
N GLY A 3 0.90 0.14 2.55
CA GLY A 3 2.11 0.89 2.19
C GLY A 3 3.15 0.17 1.31
N GLU A 4 3.25 -1.16 1.33
CA GLU A 4 4.46 -1.83 0.82
C GLU A 4 4.28 -2.70 -0.44
N TYR A 5 3.05 -2.88 -0.93
CA TYR A 5 2.81 -3.61 -2.19
C TYR A 5 3.01 -2.70 -3.41
N ASP A 6 4.24 -2.24 -3.65
CA ASP A 6 4.64 -1.58 -4.90
C ASP A 6 4.85 -2.60 -6.04
N ALA A 7 3.93 -3.56 -6.13
CA ALA A 7 3.78 -4.55 -7.18
C ALA A 7 3.09 -3.94 -8.39
N ILE A 8 3.84 -3.49 -9.39
CA ILE A 8 3.30 -2.82 -10.59
C ILE A 8 2.65 -3.81 -11.59
N LEU A 9 2.67 -5.12 -11.32
CA LEU A 9 2.32 -6.13 -12.32
C LEU A 9 0.83 -6.22 -12.72
N LEU A 10 -0.11 -5.68 -11.92
CA LEU A 10 -1.55 -5.85 -12.21
C LEU A 10 -2.36 -4.56 -12.29
N ARG A 11 -1.73 -3.38 -12.46
CA ARG A 11 -2.47 -2.10 -12.55
C ARG A 11 -3.35 -1.92 -13.79
N SER A 12 -3.25 -2.82 -14.78
CA SER A 12 -4.02 -2.68 -16.01
C SER A 12 -5.30 -3.51 -15.93
N SER A 13 -6.45 -2.83 -15.88
CA SER A 13 -7.77 -3.47 -15.99
C SER A 13 -7.85 -4.46 -17.17
N PRO A 14 -7.35 -4.14 -18.37
CA PRO A 14 -7.27 -5.11 -19.48
C PRO A 14 -6.48 -6.40 -19.19
N SER A 15 -5.41 -6.32 -18.39
CA SER A 15 -4.62 -7.51 -18.03
C SER A 15 -5.39 -8.40 -17.06
N LEU A 16 -5.97 -7.80 -16.02
CA LEU A 16 -6.74 -8.51 -15.02
C LEU A 16 -8.03 -9.11 -15.62
N GLN A 17 -8.71 -8.38 -16.49
CA GLN A 17 -9.85 -8.84 -17.26
C GLN A 17 -9.56 -10.13 -18.03
N ARG A 18 -8.41 -10.23 -18.70
CA ARG A 18 -8.02 -11.45 -19.42
C ARG A 18 -7.77 -12.62 -18.48
N ILE A 19 -7.14 -12.35 -17.33
CA ILE A 19 -6.89 -13.39 -16.30
C ILE A 19 -8.22 -13.91 -15.78
N VAL A 20 -9.14 -13.03 -15.36
CA VAL A 20 -10.47 -13.43 -14.85
C VAL A 20 -11.29 -14.13 -15.92
N GLY A 21 -11.33 -13.59 -17.15
CA GLY A 21 -12.08 -14.19 -18.24
C GLY A 21 -11.61 -15.60 -18.60
N ARG A 22 -10.29 -15.85 -18.55
CA ARG A 22 -9.72 -17.20 -18.72
C ARG A 22 -10.00 -18.08 -17.51
N ALA A 23 -9.82 -17.57 -16.29
CA ALA A 23 -9.95 -18.33 -15.06
C ALA A 23 -11.37 -18.86 -14.83
N LEU A 24 -12.38 -18.07 -15.20
CA LEU A 24 -13.80 -18.40 -15.07
C LEU A 24 -14.40 -19.03 -16.35
N CYS A 25 -13.58 -19.34 -17.35
CA CYS A 25 -14.00 -19.93 -18.62
C CYS A 25 -15.18 -19.16 -19.27
N LEU A 26 -15.05 -17.84 -19.38
CA LEU A 26 -16.13 -16.99 -19.90
C LEU A 26 -16.25 -17.12 -21.42
N GLY A 27 -17.44 -17.47 -21.90
CA GLY A 27 -17.79 -17.35 -23.32
C GLY A 27 -17.95 -15.89 -23.76
N SER A 28 -18.08 -15.66 -25.07
CA SER A 28 -18.08 -14.32 -25.69
C SER A 28 -19.07 -13.34 -25.08
N SER A 29 -20.29 -13.78 -24.75
CA SER A 29 -21.34 -12.93 -24.13
C SER A 29 -20.95 -12.45 -22.74
N ARG A 30 -20.48 -13.35 -21.87
CA ARG A 30 -20.02 -13.01 -20.51
C ARG A 30 -18.71 -12.25 -20.52
N PHE A 31 -17.84 -12.51 -21.49
CA PHE A 31 -16.65 -11.70 -21.70
C PHE A 31 -16.99 -10.27 -22.15
N ALA A 32 -18.07 -10.07 -22.92
CA ALA A 32 -18.60 -8.76 -23.23
C ALA A 32 -19.21 -8.05 -22.00
N HIS A 33 -19.86 -8.79 -21.09
CA HIS A 33 -20.26 -8.25 -19.78
C HIS A 33 -19.03 -7.72 -19.03
N LEU A 34 -17.94 -8.49 -18.99
CA LEU A 34 -16.70 -8.08 -18.33
C LEU A 34 -16.08 -6.78 -18.90
N ARG A 35 -16.44 -6.38 -20.14
CA ARG A 35 -16.00 -5.13 -20.79
C ARG A 35 -16.90 -3.92 -20.53
N ARG A 36 -18.01 -4.04 -19.81
CA ARG A 36 -18.95 -2.93 -19.59
C ARG A 36 -18.30 -1.71 -18.92
N TYR A 37 -17.28 -1.91 -18.09
CA TYR A 37 -16.50 -0.81 -17.49
C TYR A 37 -15.78 0.08 -18.52
N GLU A 38 -15.57 -0.40 -19.75
CA GLU A 38 -14.95 0.36 -20.84
C GLU A 38 -15.95 1.36 -21.48
N ASN A 39 -17.26 1.16 -21.26
CA ASN A 39 -18.29 2.00 -21.84
C ASN A 39 -18.36 3.36 -21.10
N PRO A 40 -18.20 4.49 -21.81
CA PRO A 40 -18.36 5.80 -21.20
C PRO A 40 -19.74 5.96 -20.54
N GLY A 41 -19.76 6.39 -19.28
CA GLY A 41 -21.01 6.65 -18.55
C GLY A 41 -21.68 5.42 -17.94
N SER A 42 -21.07 4.23 -17.99
CA SER A 42 -21.61 3.02 -17.32
C SER A 42 -21.73 3.19 -15.80
N GLY A 43 -20.83 3.95 -15.19
CA GLY A 43 -20.72 4.07 -13.73
C GLY A 43 -20.17 2.81 -13.05
N GLU A 44 -19.79 1.79 -13.83
CA GLU A 44 -19.28 0.52 -13.35
C GLU A 44 -17.75 0.46 -13.52
N ASP A 45 -17.05 -0.06 -12.52
CA ASP A 45 -15.65 -0.45 -12.67
C ASP A 45 -15.51 -1.95 -13.05
N LEU A 46 -14.29 -2.41 -13.33
CA LEU A 46 -14.05 -3.84 -13.65
C LEU A 46 -14.50 -4.75 -12.50
N ALA A 47 -14.40 -4.29 -11.25
CA ALA A 47 -14.80 -5.07 -10.09
C ALA A 47 -16.32 -5.27 -10.01
N ASP A 48 -17.09 -4.26 -10.38
CA ASP A 48 -18.55 -4.35 -10.53
C ASP A 48 -18.92 -5.39 -11.60
N CYS A 49 -18.23 -5.36 -12.74
CA CYS A 49 -18.45 -6.34 -13.82
C CYS A 49 -18.13 -7.78 -13.39
N VAL A 50 -17.00 -7.98 -12.69
CA VAL A 50 -16.62 -9.30 -12.14
C VAL A 50 -17.66 -9.81 -11.14
N ALA A 51 -18.11 -8.93 -10.24
CA ALA A 51 -19.13 -9.27 -9.25
C ALA A 51 -20.47 -9.62 -9.91
N GLY A 52 -20.86 -8.90 -10.96
CA GLY A 52 -22.07 -9.19 -11.74
C GLY A 52 -22.04 -10.60 -12.32
N ILE A 53 -20.94 -10.97 -12.98
CA ILE A 53 -20.75 -12.31 -13.55
C ILE A 53 -20.84 -13.40 -12.48
N LEU A 54 -20.20 -13.22 -11.33
CA LEU A 54 -20.23 -14.20 -10.24
C LEU A 54 -21.53 -14.20 -9.44
N THR A 55 -22.37 -13.17 -9.58
CA THR A 55 -23.73 -13.16 -9.03
C THR A 55 -24.66 -13.99 -9.91
N GLU A 56 -24.54 -13.86 -11.23
CA GLU A 56 -25.31 -14.63 -12.21
C GLU A 56 -24.85 -16.09 -12.29
N THR A 57 -23.55 -16.34 -12.19
CA THR A 57 -22.96 -17.69 -12.18
C THR A 57 -21.99 -17.83 -11.01
N PRO A 58 -22.50 -18.16 -9.81
CA PRO A 58 -21.66 -18.35 -8.63
C PRO A 58 -20.65 -19.48 -8.81
N ASN A 59 -19.45 -19.27 -8.28
CA ASN A 59 -18.46 -20.33 -8.12
C ASN A 59 -18.96 -21.41 -7.15
N PRO A 60 -18.57 -22.70 -7.34
CA PRO A 60 -18.94 -23.79 -6.44
C PRO A 60 -18.10 -23.78 -5.15
N VAL A 61 -18.13 -22.67 -4.40
CA VAL A 61 -17.31 -22.47 -3.20
C VAL A 61 -17.96 -23.18 -2.00
N SER A 62 -17.22 -24.08 -1.35
CA SER A 62 -17.62 -24.68 -0.08
C SER A 62 -17.20 -23.79 1.10
N LYS A 63 -17.90 -23.90 2.24
CA LYS A 63 -17.48 -23.24 3.50
C LYS A 63 -16.10 -23.73 3.98
N LEU A 64 -15.68 -24.91 3.56
CA LEU A 64 -14.37 -25.48 3.90
C LEU A 64 -13.24 -24.92 3.03
N ASP A 65 -13.56 -24.28 1.91
CA ASP A 65 -12.60 -23.75 0.92
C ASP A 65 -12.51 -22.22 0.97
N GLN A 66 -12.76 -21.62 2.15
CA GLN A 66 -12.72 -20.16 2.30
C GLN A 66 -11.29 -19.64 2.21
N VAL A 67 -11.09 -18.77 1.23
CA VAL A 67 -9.86 -18.01 1.06
C VAL A 67 -9.64 -17.08 2.25
N THR A 68 -8.46 -17.17 2.86
CA THR A 68 -8.04 -16.35 4.00
C THR A 68 -7.36 -15.05 3.54
N VAL A 69 -7.28 -14.07 4.45
CA VAL A 69 -6.58 -12.80 4.17
C VAL A 69 -5.08 -13.06 4.00
N GLU A 70 -4.53 -14.01 4.74
CA GLU A 70 -3.14 -14.43 4.70
C GLU A 70 -2.77 -15.05 3.35
N GLU A 71 -3.65 -15.86 2.76
CA GLU A 71 -3.44 -16.42 1.41
C GLU A 71 -3.47 -15.34 0.33
N ILE A 72 -4.42 -14.39 0.43
CA ILE A 72 -4.47 -13.23 -0.48
C ILE A 72 -3.18 -12.42 -0.34
N ASP A 73 -2.74 -12.18 0.89
CA ASP A 73 -1.54 -11.40 1.18
C ASP A 73 -0.27 -12.05 0.62
N ALA A 74 -0.10 -13.37 0.84
CA ALA A 74 1.01 -14.15 0.31
C ALA A 74 1.03 -14.11 -1.22
N LEU A 75 -0.13 -14.25 -1.88
CA LEU A 75 -0.25 -14.17 -3.32
C LEU A 75 0.12 -12.78 -3.86
N LEU A 76 -0.36 -11.71 -3.22
CA LEU A 76 -0.02 -10.33 -3.58
C LEU A 76 1.46 -10.03 -3.36
N ASN A 77 2.07 -10.57 -2.31
CA ASN A 77 3.51 -10.51 -2.06
C ASN A 77 4.32 -11.24 -3.14
N GLY A 78 3.90 -12.45 -3.54
CA GLY A 78 4.53 -13.19 -4.64
C GLY A 78 4.45 -12.45 -5.98
N LEU A 79 3.30 -11.81 -6.26
CA LEU A 79 3.13 -10.92 -7.41
C LEU A 79 4.05 -9.68 -7.34
N ALA A 80 4.23 -9.13 -6.14
CA ALA A 80 5.13 -8.01 -5.91
C ALA A 80 6.59 -8.36 -6.16
N ALA A 81 7.05 -9.46 -5.60
CA ALA A 81 8.43 -9.89 -5.69
C ALA A 81 8.89 -10.16 -7.14
N ASN A 82 7.99 -10.67 -7.98
CA ASN A 82 8.26 -10.89 -9.40
C ASN A 82 8.16 -9.61 -10.26
N CYS A 83 7.82 -8.47 -9.68
CA CYS A 83 7.76 -7.20 -10.38
C CYS A 83 9.12 -6.50 -10.38
N ARG A 84 9.67 -6.22 -11.57
CA ARG A 84 10.95 -5.48 -11.71
C ARG A 84 10.96 -4.10 -11.05
N PHE A 85 9.79 -3.50 -10.85
CA PHE A 85 9.65 -2.15 -10.31
C PHE A 85 9.49 -2.11 -8.79
N SER A 86 9.23 -3.24 -8.14
CA SER A 86 9.18 -3.34 -6.67
C SER A 86 10.56 -3.08 -6.06
N SER A 87 10.63 -2.76 -4.77
CA SER A 87 11.91 -2.50 -4.11
C SER A 87 12.82 -3.74 -4.12
N HIS A 88 14.13 -3.53 -3.96
CA HIS A 88 15.08 -4.65 -3.98
C HIS A 88 14.76 -5.70 -2.90
N THR A 89 14.38 -5.25 -1.70
CA THR A 89 13.98 -6.10 -0.57
C THR A 89 12.77 -6.96 -0.91
N VAL A 90 11.72 -6.36 -1.50
CA VAL A 90 10.51 -7.09 -1.91
C VAL A 90 10.82 -8.12 -3.01
N ARG A 91 11.72 -7.81 -3.94
CA ARG A 91 12.13 -8.80 -4.97
C ARG A 91 12.98 -9.94 -4.41
N GLN A 92 13.66 -9.73 -3.28
CA GLN A 92 14.48 -10.78 -2.64
C GLN A 92 13.67 -11.70 -1.72
N SER A 93 12.57 -11.21 -1.13
CA SER A 93 11.78 -11.98 -0.17
C SER A 93 11.11 -13.24 -0.75
N HIS A 94 10.97 -13.33 -2.08
CA HIS A 94 10.18 -14.38 -2.72
C HIS A 94 10.90 -15.10 -3.88
N ARG A 95 12.24 -15.24 -3.80
CA ARG A 95 13.06 -15.85 -4.86
C ARG A 95 12.77 -17.32 -5.20
N ASN A 96 11.87 -18.01 -4.48
CA ASN A 96 11.75 -19.47 -4.52
C ASN A 96 10.37 -20.06 -4.89
N THR A 97 9.38 -19.28 -5.34
CA THR A 97 8.09 -19.87 -5.77
C THR A 97 7.96 -19.78 -7.30
N GLY A 98 8.42 -20.80 -7.99
CA GLY A 98 8.31 -20.93 -9.46
C GLY A 98 6.88 -21.16 -9.99
N CYS A 99 5.83 -20.88 -9.21
CA CYS A 99 4.46 -20.96 -9.68
C CYS A 99 4.14 -19.72 -10.54
N GLU A 100 3.50 -19.92 -11.69
CA GLU A 100 3.05 -18.82 -12.53
C GLU A 100 1.96 -18.04 -11.76
N ASN A 101 2.32 -16.94 -11.10
CA ASN A 101 1.41 -16.11 -10.27
C ASN A 101 0.07 -15.74 -10.94
N LYS A 102 -0.04 -15.80 -12.27
CA LYS A 102 -1.29 -15.58 -13.03
C LYS A 102 -2.26 -16.75 -12.89
N GLU A 103 -1.77 -17.98 -12.84
CA GLU A 103 -2.57 -19.19 -12.64
C GLU A 103 -3.13 -19.19 -11.21
N THR A 104 -2.28 -18.93 -10.21
CA THR A 104 -2.69 -18.80 -8.81
C THR A 104 -3.70 -17.67 -8.61
N LEU A 105 -3.54 -16.54 -9.30
CA LEU A 105 -4.53 -15.46 -9.24
C LEU A 105 -5.87 -15.90 -9.86
N GLY A 106 -5.85 -16.66 -10.94
CA GLY A 106 -7.05 -17.24 -11.54
C GLY A 106 -7.74 -18.25 -10.61
N GLU A 107 -6.98 -19.08 -9.90
CA GLU A 107 -7.48 -19.99 -8.86
C GLU A 107 -8.20 -19.22 -7.76
N LEU A 108 -7.59 -18.14 -7.28
CA LEU A 108 -8.20 -17.28 -6.26
C LEU A 108 -9.57 -16.76 -6.70
N TYR A 109 -9.70 -16.30 -7.96
CA TYR A 109 -10.99 -15.85 -8.52
C TYR A 109 -12.03 -16.97 -8.65
N ARG A 110 -11.63 -18.24 -8.72
CA ARG A 110 -12.55 -19.40 -8.69
C ARG A 110 -13.00 -19.78 -7.28
N GLN A 111 -12.26 -19.35 -6.25
CA GLN A 111 -12.51 -19.73 -4.86
C GLN A 111 -13.25 -18.66 -4.06
N VAL A 112 -13.44 -17.46 -4.62
CA VAL A 112 -14.13 -16.35 -3.94
C VAL A 112 -15.55 -16.14 -4.45
N HIS A 113 -16.42 -15.62 -3.58
CA HIS A 113 -17.78 -15.20 -3.94
C HIS A 113 -17.78 -13.83 -4.65
N ALA A 114 -18.92 -13.46 -5.25
CA ALA A 114 -19.07 -12.21 -5.99
C ALA A 114 -18.63 -10.95 -5.21
N ARG A 115 -19.00 -10.85 -3.92
CA ARG A 115 -18.60 -9.72 -3.06
C ARG A 115 -17.10 -9.68 -2.83
N GLU A 116 -16.49 -10.82 -2.59
CA GLU A 116 -15.05 -10.94 -2.33
C GLU A 116 -14.25 -10.65 -3.59
N ALA A 117 -14.67 -11.21 -4.74
CA ALA A 117 -14.08 -10.94 -6.05
C ALA A 117 -14.10 -9.45 -6.40
N LYS A 118 -15.18 -8.75 -6.04
CA LYS A 118 -15.29 -7.29 -6.18
C LYS A 118 -14.17 -6.58 -5.41
N TRP A 119 -14.03 -6.86 -4.12
CA TRP A 119 -13.02 -6.22 -3.29
C TRP A 119 -11.59 -6.63 -3.68
N LEU A 120 -11.37 -7.91 -4.00
CA LEU A 120 -10.10 -8.44 -4.51
C LEU A 120 -9.68 -7.69 -5.78
N THR A 121 -10.60 -7.50 -6.74
CA THR A 121 -10.33 -6.74 -7.97
C THR A 121 -9.95 -5.30 -7.67
N ARG A 122 -10.66 -4.62 -6.77
CA ARG A 122 -10.31 -3.25 -6.35
C ARG A 122 -8.96 -3.17 -5.63
N ILE A 123 -8.63 -4.16 -4.80
CA ILE A 123 -7.33 -4.26 -4.12
C ILE A 123 -6.20 -4.40 -5.13
N ILE A 124 -6.32 -5.36 -6.06
CA ILE A 124 -5.32 -5.63 -7.10
C ILE A 124 -5.09 -4.41 -7.99
N LEU A 125 -6.18 -3.76 -8.43
CA LEU A 125 -6.10 -2.56 -9.27
C LEU A 125 -5.73 -1.29 -8.48
N LYS A 126 -5.65 -1.38 -7.14
CA LYS A 126 -5.55 -0.23 -6.24
C LYS A 126 -6.66 0.82 -6.47
N GLN A 127 -7.85 0.37 -6.89
CA GLN A 127 -9.06 1.17 -7.10
C GLN A 127 -9.96 1.14 -5.86
N ILE A 128 -9.34 1.15 -4.70
CA ILE A 128 -10.07 1.26 -3.45
C ILE A 128 -10.33 2.75 -3.24
N GLN A 129 -11.57 3.19 -3.45
CA GLN A 129 -12.00 4.57 -3.13
C GLN A 129 -12.13 4.79 -1.62
N LEU A 130 -11.06 4.50 -0.87
CA LEU A 130 -10.92 4.87 0.54
C LEU A 130 -10.54 6.35 0.70
N THR A 131 -10.70 7.16 -0.35
CA THR A 131 -10.39 8.60 -0.36
C THR A 131 -11.12 9.37 0.75
N ALA A 132 -12.20 8.81 1.30
CA ALA A 132 -12.95 9.36 2.42
C ALA A 132 -12.42 8.98 3.81
N LEU A 133 -11.47 8.03 3.92
CA LEU A 133 -11.03 7.49 5.20
C LEU A 133 -9.64 8.00 5.56
N ASP A 134 -9.57 8.93 6.52
CA ASP A 134 -8.30 9.40 7.10
C ASP A 134 -7.62 8.24 7.84
N PRO A 135 -6.39 7.83 7.45
CA PRO A 135 -5.65 6.77 8.15
C PRO A 135 -5.53 7.03 9.66
N SER A 136 -5.48 8.29 10.09
CA SER A 136 -5.40 8.67 11.49
C SER A 136 -6.66 8.25 12.26
N ILE A 137 -7.83 8.28 11.64
CA ILE A 137 -9.08 7.83 12.25
C ILE A 137 -9.06 6.31 12.38
N VAL A 138 -8.68 5.59 11.32
CA VAL A 138 -8.61 4.12 11.34
C VAL A 138 -7.64 3.63 12.41
N TYR A 139 -6.45 4.21 12.45
CA TYR A 139 -5.43 3.88 13.44
C TYR A 139 -5.87 4.27 14.85
N GLY A 140 -6.52 5.44 15.01
CA GLY A 140 -7.06 5.91 16.28
C GLY A 140 -8.16 5.01 16.85
N SER A 141 -9.00 4.42 15.99
CA SER A 141 -10.01 3.44 16.39
C SER A 141 -9.42 2.14 16.93
N TYR A 142 -8.19 1.80 16.54
CA TYR A 142 -7.45 0.67 17.11
C TYR A 142 -6.71 1.06 18.40
N ASP A 143 -5.99 2.18 18.39
CA ASP A 143 -5.34 2.77 19.56
C ASP A 143 -5.10 4.27 19.32
N ALA A 144 -5.51 5.11 20.28
CA ALA A 144 -5.37 6.57 20.18
C ALA A 144 -3.92 7.06 19.97
N ARG A 145 -2.92 6.26 20.31
CA ARG A 145 -1.49 6.57 20.16
C ARG A 145 -0.93 6.14 18.80
N LEU A 146 -1.55 5.15 18.15
CA LEU A 146 -1.06 4.59 16.88
C LEU A 146 -0.91 5.63 15.76
N PRO A 147 -1.81 6.64 15.59
CA PRO A 147 -1.60 7.69 14.60
C PRO A 147 -0.28 8.46 14.78
N PHE A 148 0.13 8.68 16.03
CA PHE A 148 1.40 9.34 16.33
C PHE A 148 2.58 8.40 16.04
N VAL A 149 2.52 7.15 16.53
CA VAL A 149 3.59 6.16 16.32
C VAL A 149 3.84 5.90 14.84
N ALA A 150 2.77 5.67 14.07
CA ALA A 150 2.84 5.41 12.62
C ALA A 150 3.33 6.64 11.82
N ARG A 151 3.22 7.86 12.36
CA ARG A 151 3.79 9.05 11.75
C ARG A 151 5.30 9.12 11.98
N VAL A 152 5.79 8.71 13.14
CA VAL A 152 7.24 8.70 13.43
C VAL A 152 7.93 7.51 12.76
N GLN A 153 7.23 6.39 12.67
CA GLN A 153 7.69 5.13 12.10
C GLN A 153 6.70 4.76 10.98
N GLU A 154 6.95 5.19 9.75
CA GLU A 154 6.05 5.02 8.57
C GLU A 154 6.05 3.57 8.04
N SER A 155 6.02 2.60 8.96
CA SER A 155 5.75 1.19 8.73
C SER A 155 4.73 0.72 9.77
N PHE A 156 3.64 0.12 9.30
CA PHE A 156 2.56 -0.33 10.17
C PHE A 156 3.01 -1.43 11.13
N GLU A 157 3.85 -2.36 10.67
CA GLU A 157 4.36 -3.45 11.51
C GLU A 157 5.30 -2.95 12.60
N VAL A 158 6.22 -2.05 12.24
CA VAL A 158 7.15 -1.43 13.18
C VAL A 158 6.38 -0.60 14.20
N ALA A 159 5.39 0.17 13.76
CA ALA A 159 4.55 0.97 14.64
C ALA A 159 3.72 0.11 15.62
N LEU A 160 3.17 -1.02 15.16
CA LEU A 160 2.44 -1.95 16.03
C LEU A 160 3.37 -2.62 17.04
N THR A 161 4.58 -2.99 16.63
CA THR A 161 5.58 -3.58 17.53
C THR A 161 5.97 -2.59 18.62
N SER A 162 6.33 -1.36 18.24
CA SER A 162 6.60 -0.27 19.20
C SER A 162 5.41 0.01 20.11
N LEU A 163 4.18 -0.05 19.60
CA LEU A 163 2.98 0.15 20.40
C LEU A 163 2.77 -0.97 21.44
N ARG A 164 3.06 -2.23 21.07
CA ARG A 164 3.00 -3.37 21.99
C ARG A 164 4.04 -3.26 23.10
N GLU A 165 5.27 -2.89 22.75
CA GLU A 165 6.34 -2.64 23.73
C GLU A 165 6.01 -1.47 24.66
N LEU A 166 5.40 -0.41 24.14
CA LEU A 166 4.92 0.72 24.92
C LEU A 166 3.84 0.30 25.93
N ARG A 167 2.91 -0.56 25.53
CA ARG A 167 1.87 -1.11 26.42
C ARG A 167 2.47 -1.99 27.51
N ALA A 168 3.48 -2.81 27.18
CA ALA A 168 4.14 -3.69 28.14
C ALA A 168 4.96 -2.91 29.18
N SER A 169 5.64 -1.84 28.74
CA SER A 169 6.49 -1.03 29.62
C SER A 169 5.71 -0.01 30.47
N ASN A 170 4.50 0.39 30.06
CA ASN A 170 3.67 1.30 30.83
C ASN A 170 2.16 0.95 30.77
N PRO A 171 1.69 0.04 31.64
CA PRO A 171 0.31 -0.44 31.64
C PRO A 171 -0.71 0.63 32.06
N LEU A 172 -0.30 1.66 32.82
CA LEU A 172 -1.18 2.79 33.19
C LEU A 172 -1.39 3.81 32.06
N GLY A 173 -0.68 3.64 30.94
CA GLY A 173 -0.85 4.40 29.71
C GLY A 173 -0.07 5.72 29.70
N ILE A 174 0.77 5.89 28.69
CA ILE A 174 1.38 7.18 28.36
C ILE A 174 0.35 8.00 27.57
N GLY A 175 -0.04 9.15 28.11
CA GLY A 175 -0.84 10.13 27.38
C GLY A 175 -0.17 10.53 26.06
N THR A 176 -0.96 10.80 25.03
CA THR A 176 -0.47 11.11 23.66
C THR A 176 0.59 12.22 23.63
N GLN A 177 0.51 13.17 24.55
CA GLN A 177 1.43 14.31 24.68
C GLN A 177 2.87 13.89 25.02
N ASN A 178 3.03 12.80 25.78
CA ASN A 178 4.33 12.34 26.25
C ASN A 178 5.01 11.37 25.27
N LEU A 179 4.32 10.96 24.19
CA LEU A 179 4.85 10.05 23.18
C LEU A 179 6.09 10.60 22.46
N VAL A 180 6.21 11.93 22.35
CA VAL A 180 7.36 12.60 21.72
C VAL A 180 8.69 12.28 22.41
N HIS A 181 8.64 11.97 23.71
CA HIS A 181 9.81 11.64 24.50
C HIS A 181 10.21 10.17 24.36
N VAL A 182 9.25 9.29 24.12
CA VAL A 182 9.44 7.83 24.14
C VAL A 182 9.59 7.24 22.74
N ILE A 183 8.76 7.66 21.80
CA ILE A 183 8.76 7.13 20.43
C ILE A 183 9.79 7.90 19.61
N LYS A 184 10.74 7.15 19.03
CA LYS A 184 11.82 7.70 18.20
C LYS A 184 11.75 7.11 16.78
N PRO A 185 12.28 7.85 15.79
CA PRO A 185 12.58 7.29 14.48
C PRO A 185 13.48 6.06 14.61
N ILE A 186 13.26 5.06 13.75
CA ILE A 186 14.05 3.84 13.70
C ILE A 186 14.83 3.81 12.38
N LEU A 187 16.13 3.50 12.44
CA LEU A 187 16.95 3.37 11.23
C LEU A 187 16.38 2.26 10.32
N GLY A 188 16.29 2.56 9.03
CA GLY A 188 15.67 1.68 8.05
C GLY A 188 14.14 1.65 8.05
N THR A 189 13.48 2.46 8.88
CA THR A 189 12.05 2.75 8.77
C THR A 189 11.86 4.21 8.40
N LYS A 190 11.19 4.48 7.27
CA LYS A 190 10.91 5.85 6.84
C LYS A 190 10.15 6.62 7.93
N VAL A 191 10.37 7.93 7.99
CA VAL A 191 9.66 8.84 8.89
C VAL A 191 8.56 9.51 8.10
N GLY A 192 7.37 9.58 8.68
CA GLY A 192 6.22 10.21 8.07
C GLY A 192 6.51 11.65 7.67
N ARG A 193 6.08 12.00 6.46
CA ARG A 193 6.27 13.35 5.93
C ARG A 193 5.47 14.37 6.74
N GLN A 194 6.09 15.52 6.98
CA GLN A 194 5.40 16.68 7.53
C GLN A 194 4.30 17.15 6.56
N THR A 195 3.20 17.65 7.14
CA THR A 195 2.10 18.27 6.40
C THR A 195 2.45 19.71 6.04
N TRP A 196 2.15 20.11 4.81
CA TRP A 196 2.44 21.45 4.30
C TRP A 196 1.14 22.19 4.02
N LEU A 197 1.03 23.44 4.49
CA LEU A 197 -0.04 24.33 4.08
C LEU A 197 0.41 25.14 2.87
N LYS A 198 -0.42 25.17 1.82
CA LYS A 198 -0.12 25.96 0.63
C LYS A 198 -0.47 27.43 0.87
N GLY A 199 0.54 28.29 0.94
CA GLY A 199 0.37 29.74 0.93
C GLY A 199 -0.08 30.24 -0.45
N ARG A 200 -0.96 31.26 -0.47
CA ARG A 200 -1.41 31.92 -1.71
C ARG A 200 -0.69 33.25 -2.00
N SER A 201 0.00 33.79 -0.99
CA SER A 201 0.84 34.99 -1.06
C SER A 201 1.71 35.08 0.20
N ILE A 202 2.73 35.94 0.20
CA ILE A 202 3.56 36.19 1.39
C ILE A 202 2.69 36.67 2.56
N LYS A 203 1.76 37.60 2.31
CA LYS A 203 0.80 38.10 3.31
C LYS A 203 -0.06 36.97 3.89
N HIS A 204 -0.51 36.03 3.05
CA HIS A 204 -1.26 34.85 3.51
C HIS A 204 -0.39 33.95 4.38
N CYS A 205 0.87 33.70 4.01
CA CYS A 205 1.80 32.90 4.82
C CYS A 205 2.05 33.52 6.20
N ILE A 206 2.23 34.83 6.28
CA ILE A 206 2.39 35.56 7.55
C ILE A 206 1.13 35.41 8.41
N GLY A 207 -0.06 35.50 7.80
CA GLY A 207 -1.33 35.28 8.49
C GLY A 207 -1.53 33.84 8.99
N LEU A 208 -1.03 32.84 8.25
CA LEU A 208 -1.09 31.42 8.65
C LEU A 208 -0.18 31.10 9.84
N HIS A 209 0.95 31.80 9.98
CA HIS A 209 1.90 31.55 11.06
C HIS A 209 2.54 32.86 11.55
N PRO A 210 1.96 33.51 12.58
CA PRO A 210 2.35 34.87 13.00
C PRO A 210 3.67 34.93 13.81
N LYS A 211 4.53 33.91 13.71
CA LYS A 211 5.79 33.80 14.48
C LYS A 211 7.00 33.87 13.56
N ARG A 212 8.21 33.88 14.14
CA ARG A 212 9.48 33.70 13.40
C ARG A 212 9.43 32.46 12.52
N VAL A 213 9.82 32.59 11.26
CA VAL A 213 9.85 31.52 10.25
C VAL A 213 11.24 31.41 9.63
N SER A 214 11.66 30.19 9.31
CA SER A 214 12.79 29.94 8.39
C SER A 214 12.25 29.94 6.96
N CYS A 215 12.95 30.62 6.05
CA CYS A 215 12.60 30.68 4.64
C CYS A 215 13.65 29.93 3.82
N GLU A 216 13.23 28.87 3.14
CA GLU A 216 14.09 28.04 2.30
C GLU A 216 13.59 28.06 0.86
N LYS A 217 14.52 27.95 -0.10
CA LYS A 217 14.18 27.80 -1.51
C LYS A 217 13.50 26.45 -1.71
N LYS A 218 12.26 26.45 -2.19
CA LYS A 218 11.60 25.21 -2.62
C LYS A 218 12.34 24.69 -3.86
N MET A 219 13.06 23.60 -3.68
CA MET A 219 13.68 22.88 -4.78
C MET A 219 12.61 22.13 -5.58
N ASP A 220 12.76 22.12 -6.90
CA ASP A 220 11.91 21.36 -7.81
C ASP A 220 12.65 20.10 -8.25
N GLY A 221 12.53 19.07 -7.42
CA GLY A 221 13.18 17.78 -7.61
C GLY A 221 12.44 16.70 -6.85
N GLU A 222 13.04 15.53 -6.79
CA GLU A 222 12.45 14.39 -6.09
C GLU A 222 12.73 14.45 -4.59
N TYR A 223 11.68 14.36 -3.78
CA TYR A 223 11.83 14.16 -2.34
C TYR A 223 12.52 12.81 -2.06
N CYS A 224 13.53 12.85 -1.21
CA CYS A 224 14.13 11.65 -0.65
C CYS A 224 14.37 11.83 0.85
N GLN A 225 14.27 10.71 1.57
CA GLN A 225 14.67 10.62 2.98
C GLN A 225 15.84 9.65 3.07
N VAL A 226 16.95 10.10 3.65
CA VAL A 226 18.20 9.34 3.72
C VAL A 226 18.44 8.89 5.15
N HIS A 227 18.65 7.59 5.32
CA HIS A 227 19.09 6.97 6.58
C HIS A 227 20.54 6.58 6.42
N VAL A 228 21.36 6.94 7.41
CA VAL A 228 22.79 6.61 7.44
C VAL A 228 23.08 5.82 8.70
N ASP A 229 23.48 4.56 8.50
CA ASP A 229 23.84 3.60 9.54
C ASP A 229 25.30 3.20 9.37
N LEU A 230 26.17 3.90 10.12
CA LEU A 230 27.63 3.73 10.02
C LEU A 230 28.09 2.32 10.44
N SER A 231 27.27 1.57 11.18
CA SER A 231 27.60 0.20 11.60
C SER A 231 27.63 -0.79 10.42
N LYS A 232 26.96 -0.47 9.31
CA LYS A 232 26.83 -1.35 8.12
C LYS A 232 27.94 -1.17 7.07
N GLY A 233 28.97 -0.38 7.38
CA GLY A 233 30.12 -0.18 6.50
C GLY A 233 29.73 0.32 5.10
N SER A 234 30.05 -0.46 4.06
CA SER A 234 29.78 -0.11 2.65
C SER A 234 28.30 -0.07 2.27
N ARG A 235 27.39 -0.58 3.12
CA ARG A 235 25.93 -0.50 2.94
C ARG A 235 25.27 0.41 3.99
N SER A 236 25.95 1.49 4.33
CA SER A 236 25.51 2.42 5.39
C SER A 236 24.35 3.32 4.97
N VAL A 237 24.09 3.50 3.68
CA VAL A 237 23.07 4.46 3.20
C VAL A 237 21.83 3.73 2.68
N GLN A 238 20.67 4.16 3.16
CA GLN A 238 19.36 3.75 2.65
C GLN A 238 18.54 5.00 2.28
N ILE A 239 17.88 4.95 1.12
CA ILE A 239 17.16 6.10 0.55
C ILE A 239 15.71 5.71 0.30
N PHE A 240 14.79 6.44 0.93
CA PHE A 240 13.36 6.30 0.70
C PHE A 240 12.84 7.40 -0.23
N SER A 241 11.93 7.03 -1.13
CA SER A 241 11.21 7.97 -1.99
C SER A 241 10.06 8.66 -1.24
N LYS A 242 9.40 9.62 -1.92
CA LYS A 242 8.16 10.25 -1.43
C LYS A 242 7.08 9.23 -1.02
N SER A 243 6.93 8.14 -1.77
CA SER A 243 5.87 7.14 -1.55
C SER A 243 6.18 6.17 -0.42
N GLY A 244 7.42 6.12 0.10
CA GLY A 244 7.83 5.09 1.06
C GLY A 244 8.66 3.96 0.48
N LYS A 245 8.74 3.85 -0.85
CA LYS A 245 9.57 2.83 -1.51
C LYS A 245 11.05 3.04 -1.17
N ASP A 246 11.74 1.95 -0.85
CA ASP A 246 13.20 1.91 -0.84
C ASP A 246 13.74 2.04 -2.27
N SER A 247 14.36 3.19 -2.54
CA SER A 247 14.94 3.61 -3.81
C SER A 247 16.46 3.68 -3.74
N THR A 248 17.09 3.01 -2.77
CA THR A 248 18.56 3.00 -2.62
C THR A 248 19.24 2.51 -3.90
N GLN A 249 18.74 1.42 -4.48
CA GLN A 249 19.27 0.87 -5.73
C GLN A 249 18.96 1.76 -6.95
N ASP A 250 17.81 2.43 -6.96
CA ASP A 250 17.41 3.35 -8.04
C ASP A 250 18.35 4.57 -8.11
N ARG A 251 19.07 4.87 -7.02
CA ARG A 251 19.99 6.01 -6.90
C ARG A 251 21.47 5.63 -7.02
N VAL A 252 21.79 4.36 -7.25
CA VAL A 252 23.17 3.93 -7.53
C VAL A 252 23.59 4.47 -8.89
N GLY A 253 24.70 5.22 -8.93
CA GLY A 253 25.30 5.68 -10.19
C GLY A 253 24.73 6.97 -10.79
N ILE A 254 23.81 7.66 -10.11
CA ILE A 254 23.23 8.94 -10.57
C ILE A 254 24.23 10.11 -10.63
N HIS A 255 25.43 9.93 -10.09
CA HIS A 255 26.50 10.93 -10.04
C HIS A 255 27.52 10.76 -11.17
N LYS A 256 27.26 9.85 -12.12
CA LYS A 256 28.04 9.69 -13.34
C LYS A 256 27.38 10.46 -14.47
#